data_AF-A0A0F9GQ96-F1
#
_entry.id   AF-A0A0F9GQ96-F1
#
_cell.length_a   1.000
_cell.length_b   1.000
_cell.length_c   1.000
_cell.angle_alpha   90.00
_cell.angle_beta   90.00
_cell.angle_gamma   90.00
#
_symmetry.space_group_name_H-M   'P 1'
#
loop_
_entity.id
_entity.type
_entity.pdbx_description
1 polymer ?
#
loop_
_entity_poly.entity_id
_entity_poly.type
_entity_poly.pdbx_seq_one_letter_code
_entity_poly.pdbx_strand_id
1 'polypeptide(L)' 'MENKIKKRKLEDKPQFQFYISCPVCKKEGIKKEITGTSSKHVESNLDAHLKLKHTRDKK' A
#
# COMPACT_ATOMS: atom_id res chain seq x y z
N MET A 1 8.80 -1.52 13.14
CA MET A 1 7.85 -0.52 12.60
C MET A 1 6.71 -1.28 11.94
N GLU A 2 5.54 -1.35 12.60
CA GLU A 2 4.35 -2.03 12.07
C GLU A 2 3.64 -1.11 11.07
N ASN A 3 3.63 -1.45 9.77
CA ASN A 3 2.80 -0.76 8.79
C ASN A 3 1.37 -1.31 8.88
N LYS A 4 0.50 -0.63 9.62
CA LYS A 4 -0.93 -0.98 9.72
C LYS A 4 -1.74 -0.29 8.62
N ILE A 5 -2.68 -1.03 8.02
CA ILE A 5 -3.63 -0.47 7.04
C ILE A 5 -4.50 0.57 7.75
N LYS A 6 -4.58 1.76 7.17
CA LYS A 6 -5.37 2.86 7.69
C LYS A 6 -6.66 3.00 6.88
N LYS A 7 -7.74 3.36 7.57
CA LYS A 7 -9.03 3.71 6.97
C LYS A 7 -9.15 5.23 6.92
N ARG A 8 -9.53 5.82 5.77
CA ARG A 8 -9.81 7.26 5.68
C ARG A 8 -11.17 7.58 6.33
N LYS A 9 -11.25 8.71 7.05
CA LYS A 9 -12.54 9.25 7.54
C LYS A 9 -13.29 9.87 6.34
N LEU A 10 -14.56 9.49 6.19
CA LEU A 10 -15.42 9.84 5.05
C LEU A 10 -15.96 11.27 5.18
N GLU A 11 -15.15 12.26 4.86
CA GLU A 11 -15.65 13.65 4.75
C GLU A 11 -15.95 14.01 3.28
N ASP A 12 -15.34 13.34 2.30
CA ASP A 12 -15.40 13.78 0.89
C ASP A 12 -15.33 12.63 -0.13
N LYS A 13 -16.25 11.65 -0.06
CA LYS A 13 -16.39 10.49 -1.00
C LYS A 13 -15.06 10.03 -1.66
N PRO A 14 -14.08 9.52 -0.89
CA PRO A 14 -12.84 9.08 -1.50
C PRO A 14 -13.09 7.83 -2.35
N GLN A 15 -12.48 7.79 -3.54
CA GLN A 15 -12.52 6.65 -4.48
C GLN A 15 -12.06 5.32 -3.85
N PHE A 16 -11.42 5.36 -2.68
CA PHE A 16 -10.92 4.22 -1.92
C PHE A 16 -10.94 4.52 -0.41
N GLN A 17 -11.34 3.52 0.39
CA GLN A 17 -11.61 3.67 1.82
C GLN A 17 -10.41 3.22 2.69
N PHE A 18 -9.51 2.40 2.16
CA PHE A 18 -8.36 1.82 2.87
C PHE A 18 -7.05 2.12 2.13
N TYR A 19 -5.97 2.29 2.90
CA TYR A 19 -4.64 2.54 2.35
C TYR A 19 -3.51 2.07 3.28
N ILE A 20 -2.35 1.76 2.72
CA ILE A 20 -1.10 1.45 3.44
C ILE A 20 0.08 2.07 2.71
N SER A 21 1.05 2.61 3.43
CA SER A 21 2.31 3.04 2.81
C SER A 21 3.21 1.82 2.58
N CYS A 22 3.86 1.72 1.42
CA CYS A 22 4.86 0.67 1.21
C CYS A 22 6.12 0.98 2.05
N PRO A 23 6.55 0.09 2.97
CA PRO A 23 7.71 0.34 3.82
C PRO A 23 9.03 0.35 3.03
N VAL A 24 9.10 -0.40 1.92
CA VAL A 24 10.30 -0.47 1.07
C VAL A 24 10.46 0.83 0.28
N CYS A 25 9.41 1.26 -0.43
CA CYS A 25 9.38 2.59 -1.07
C CYS A 25 9.75 3.70 -0.08
N LYS A 26 9.19 3.68 1.14
CA LYS A 26 9.50 4.69 2.16
C LYS A 26 10.99 4.69 2.56
N LYS A 27 11.62 3.52 2.65
CA LYS A 27 13.07 3.41 2.90
C LYS A 27 13.91 3.92 1.73
N GLU A 28 13.42 3.77 0.51
CA GLU A 28 14.05 4.29 -0.71
C GLU A 28 13.78 5.80 -0.94
N GLY A 29 13.10 6.48 -0.02
CA GLY A 29 12.72 7.89 -0.16
C GLY A 29 11.51 8.12 -1.08
N ILE A 30 10.85 7.06 -1.55
CA ILE A 30 9.68 7.10 -2.41
C ILE A 30 8.41 7.09 -1.53
N LYS A 31 7.61 8.16 -1.61
CA LYS A 31 6.31 8.21 -0.93
C LYS A 31 5.25 7.49 -1.79
N LYS A 32 5.15 6.17 -1.64
CA LYS A 32 4.13 5.34 -2.31
C LYS A 32 3.09 4.83 -1.31
N GLU A 33 1.83 5.18 -1.57
CA GLU A 33 0.67 4.68 -0.86
C GLU A 33 -0.10 3.70 -1.75
N ILE A 34 -0.38 2.53 -1.20
CA ILE A 34 -1.19 1.48 -1.82
C ILE A 34 -2.60 1.63 -1.27
N THR A 35 -3.57 1.81 -2.17
CA THR A 35 -4.97 2.07 -1.83
C THR A 35 -5.86 0.90 -2.24
N GLY A 36 -7.05 0.84 -1.65
CA GLY A 36 -8.03 -0.21 -1.95
C GLY A 36 -9.40 0.05 -1.32
N THR A 37 -10.39 -0.70 -1.79
CA THR A 37 -11.78 -0.62 -1.30
C THR A 37 -11.99 -1.39 0.00
N SER A 38 -11.06 -2.26 0.38
CA SER A 38 -11.09 -3.07 1.62
C SER A 38 -9.68 -3.41 2.07
N SER A 39 -9.49 -3.77 3.35
CA SER A 39 -8.17 -4.17 3.89
C SER A 39 -7.52 -5.28 3.05
N LYS A 40 -8.27 -6.34 2.71
CA LYS A 40 -7.80 -7.43 1.85
C LYS A 40 -7.36 -6.97 0.47
N HIS A 41 -8.04 -5.96 -0.10
CA HIS A 41 -7.71 -5.41 -1.40
C HIS A 41 -6.38 -4.63 -1.34
N VAL A 42 -6.18 -3.90 -0.24
CA VAL A 42 -4.92 -3.21 0.05
C VAL A 42 -3.77 -4.20 0.26
N GLU A 43 -4.00 -5.31 0.97
CA GLU A 43 -3.00 -6.37 1.16
C GLU A 43 -2.61 -7.02 -0.17
N SER A 44 -3.59 -7.39 -1.00
CA SER A 44 -3.32 -7.96 -2.32
C SER A 44 -2.58 -6.98 -3.23
N ASN A 45 -2.96 -5.70 -3.21
CA ASN A 45 -2.26 -4.66 -3.98
C ASN A 45 -0.83 -4.43 -3.45
N LEU A 46 -0.62 -4.55 -2.13
CA LEU A 46 0.71 -4.42 -1.52
C LEU A 46 1.60 -5.61 -1.89
N ASP A 47 1.10 -6.83 -1.82
CA ASP A 47 1.81 -8.04 -2.25
C ASP A 47 2.22 -7.94 -3.74
N ALA A 48 1.27 -7.60 -4.61
CA ALA A 48 1.55 -7.39 -6.03
C ALA A 48 2.58 -6.27 -6.25
N HIS A 49 2.47 -5.17 -5.52
CA HIS A 49 3.42 -4.07 -5.59
C HIS A 49 4.83 -4.50 -5.15
N LEU A 50 4.96 -5.25 -4.05
CA LEU A 50 6.24 -5.78 -3.58
C LEU A 50 6.86 -6.73 -4.60
N LYS A 51 6.05 -7.63 -5.20
CA LYS A 51 6.50 -8.54 -6.26
C LYS A 51 6.96 -7.82 -7.52
N LEU A 52 6.24 -6.79 -7.96
CA LEU A 52 6.55 -6.12 -9.22
C LEU A 52 7.64 -5.05 -9.11
N LYS A 53 7.74 -4.36 -7.97
CA LYS A 53 8.61 -3.19 -7.82
C LYS A 53 9.83 -3.42 -6.92
N HIS A 54 9.73 -4.34 -5.96
CA HIS A 54 10.80 -4.56 -4.97
C HIS A 54 11.39 -5.97 -5.02
N THR A 55 10.72 -6.92 -5.65
CA THR A 55 11.32 -8.21 -6.01
C THR A 55 12.06 -8.01 -7.32
N ARG A 56 13.23 -7.37 -7.24
CA ARG A 56 14.26 -7.55 -8.26
C ARG A 56 14.60 -9.04 -8.24
N ASP A 57 14.34 -9.70 -9.36
CA ASP A 57 14.96 -10.96 -9.81
C ASP A 57 15.97 -11.53 -8.80
N LYS A 58 15.54 -12.53 -8.03
CA LYS A 58 16.45 -13.62 -7.68
C LYS A 58 16.39 -14.61 -8.83
N LYS A 59 17.08 -14.30 -9.92
CA LYS A 59 17.54 -15.32 -10.86
C LYS A 59 18.92 -14.97 -11.39
#